data_AF-A0A7S2RYN6-F1
#
_entry.id   AF-A0A7S2RYN6-F1
#
_cell.length_a   1.000
_cell.length_b   1.000
_cell.length_c   1.000
_cell.angle_alpha   90.00
_cell.angle_beta   90.00
_cell.angle_gamma   90.00
#
_symmetry.space_group_name_H-M   'P 1'
#
loop_
_entity.id
_entity.type
_entity.pdbx_description
1 polymer ?
#
loop_
_entity_poly.entity_id
_entity_poly.type
_entity_poly.pdbx_seq_one_letter_code
_entity_poly.pdbx_strand_id
1 'polypeptide(L)'
;LSALVDEVDSVLGKQHLLKLSLLLIKAWWFYESRADTTGHGPLPSYLGESALTTMVLAIFNEHHARINFPLQALAIFLSVYASFPWDRWCCTIQGPVPLYSPLTAREAAPGHLISAEILRKFPRQAPRGQQDHEFPVRAMNVMHPTRATVNLISDRASQRSQRISSCFRTAAQQLRPSVSYLRGKDTYATSVAFLDTFFTRTLKR
;
A
#
# COMPACT_ATOMS: atom_id res chain seq x y z
N LEU A 1 -2.95 4.35 -13.62
CA LEU A 1 -3.31 4.52 -12.19
C LEU A 1 -3.45 5.98 -11.77
N SER A 2 -2.71 6.94 -12.36
CA SER A 2 -2.85 8.38 -12.03
C SER A 2 -4.30 8.87 -12.05
N ALA A 3 -5.03 8.68 -13.15
CA ALA A 3 -6.42 9.12 -13.25
C ALA A 3 -7.35 8.52 -12.18
N LEU A 4 -7.13 7.25 -11.79
CA LEU A 4 -7.87 6.63 -10.69
C LEU A 4 -7.51 7.28 -9.34
N VAL A 5 -6.24 7.59 -9.11
CA VAL A 5 -5.81 8.32 -7.91
C VAL A 5 -6.43 9.71 -7.88
N ASP A 6 -6.44 10.42 -9.01
CA ASP A 6 -7.04 11.75 -9.11
C ASP A 6 -8.55 11.74 -8.82
N GLU A 7 -9.27 10.77 -9.36
CA GLU A 7 -10.70 10.58 -9.08
C GLU A 7 -10.95 10.28 -7.60
N VAL A 8 -10.20 9.32 -7.02
CA VAL A 8 -10.39 8.92 -5.62
C VAL A 8 -9.98 10.05 -4.66
N ASP A 9 -8.94 10.81 -4.97
CA ASP A 9 -8.51 11.97 -4.18
C ASP A 9 -9.54 13.11 -4.23
N SER A 10 -10.15 13.33 -5.39
CA SER A 10 -11.25 14.28 -5.58
C SER A 10 -12.47 13.88 -4.74
N VAL A 11 -12.91 12.62 -4.83
CA VAL A 11 -14.04 12.09 -4.06
C VAL A 11 -13.76 12.08 -2.56
N LEU A 12 -12.52 11.81 -2.15
CA LEU A 12 -12.10 11.87 -0.75
C LEU A 12 -12.31 13.27 -0.17
N GLY A 13 -12.09 14.34 -0.95
CA GLY A 13 -12.38 15.72 -0.55
C GLY A 13 -11.52 16.27 0.60
N LYS A 14 -10.41 15.59 0.96
CA LYS A 14 -9.53 15.97 2.09
C LYS A 14 -8.26 16.67 1.63
N GLN A 15 -8.37 17.70 0.78
CA GLN A 15 -7.24 18.55 0.37
C GLN A 15 -5.98 17.77 -0.07
N HIS A 16 -6.11 16.88 -1.05
CA HIS A 16 -5.02 16.05 -1.56
C HIS A 16 -4.38 15.06 -0.57
N LEU A 17 -5.09 14.71 0.52
CA LEU A 17 -4.61 13.76 1.53
C LEU A 17 -4.16 12.41 0.95
N LEU A 18 -4.85 11.87 -0.07
CA LEU A 18 -4.44 10.62 -0.70
C LEU A 18 -3.10 10.79 -1.42
N LYS A 19 -2.95 11.86 -2.19
CA LYS A 19 -1.70 12.16 -2.93
C LYS A 19 -0.52 12.43 -2.00
N LEU A 20 -0.73 13.21 -0.93
CA LEU A 20 0.29 13.46 0.09
C LEU A 20 0.69 12.18 0.83
N SER A 21 -0.27 11.30 1.12
CA SER A 21 -0.01 9.99 1.72
C SER A 21 0.76 9.06 0.77
N LEU A 22 0.41 9.05 -0.51
CA LEU A 22 1.16 8.33 -1.55
C LEU A 22 2.61 8.81 -1.62
N LEU A 23 2.83 10.13 -1.62
CA LEU A 23 4.17 10.71 -1.63
C LEU A 23 4.98 10.27 -0.40
N LEU A 24 4.39 10.39 0.80
CA LEU A 24 5.04 9.99 2.05
C LEU A 24 5.42 8.51 2.07
N ILE A 25 4.49 7.63 1.69
CA ILE A 25 4.71 6.17 1.69
C ILE A 25 5.75 5.79 0.63
N LYS A 26 5.73 6.40 -0.56
CA LYS A 26 6.75 6.20 -1.59
C LYS A 26 8.14 6.68 -1.10
N ALA A 27 8.21 7.84 -0.46
CA ALA A 27 9.45 8.37 0.10
C ALA A 27 9.99 7.45 1.21
N TRP A 28 9.15 7.04 2.16
CA TRP A 28 9.52 6.07 3.19
C TRP A 28 10.03 4.76 2.59
N TRP A 29 9.31 4.20 1.60
CA TRP A 29 9.73 2.98 0.92
C TRP A 29 11.08 3.18 0.23
N PHE A 30 11.31 4.28 -0.49
CA PHE A 30 12.53 4.46 -1.27
C PHE A 30 13.77 4.80 -0.43
N TYR A 31 13.61 5.61 0.62
CA TYR A 31 14.73 6.13 1.41
C TYR A 31 14.95 5.37 2.71
N GLU A 32 13.88 5.01 3.41
CA GLU A 32 13.97 4.46 4.77
C GLU A 32 14.07 2.92 4.77
N SER A 33 13.39 2.25 3.83
CA SER A 33 13.45 0.78 3.70
C SER A 33 14.83 0.24 3.30
N ARG A 34 15.76 1.11 2.90
CA ARG A 34 17.13 0.77 2.47
C ARG A 34 18.05 0.29 3.62
N ALA A 35 17.50 -0.09 4.77
CA ALA A 35 18.26 -0.54 5.93
C ALA A 35 19.10 -1.80 5.71
N ASP A 36 18.76 -2.58 4.70
CA ASP A 36 19.29 -3.92 4.53
C ASP A 36 20.43 -3.91 3.50
N THR A 37 21.66 -3.78 4.01
CA THR A 37 22.93 -3.82 3.26
C THR A 37 23.42 -5.24 2.98
N THR A 38 22.57 -6.26 3.14
CA THR A 38 22.90 -7.61 2.67
C THR A 38 23.05 -7.61 1.14
N GLY A 39 24.03 -8.35 0.61
CA GLY A 39 24.43 -8.39 -0.81
C GLY A 39 23.37 -8.87 -1.81
N HIS A 40 22.09 -8.79 -1.45
CA HIS A 40 20.94 -9.22 -2.21
C HIS A 40 20.24 -8.08 -2.97
N GLY A 41 20.71 -6.84 -2.83
CA GLY A 41 20.19 -5.66 -3.51
C GLY A 41 19.17 -4.87 -2.67
N PRO A 42 18.95 -3.58 -2.99
CA PRO A 42 18.18 -2.67 -2.15
C PRO A 42 16.68 -2.98 -2.22
N LEU A 43 16.01 -3.00 -1.06
CA LEU A 43 14.57 -3.27 -0.94
C LEU A 43 13.67 -2.45 -1.89
N PRO A 44 13.93 -1.15 -2.14
CA PRO A 44 13.13 -0.34 -3.07
C PRO A 44 13.03 -0.90 -4.49
N SER A 45 13.94 -1.77 -4.91
CA SER A 45 13.92 -2.39 -6.24
C SER A 45 12.84 -3.46 -6.42
N TYR A 46 12.15 -3.88 -5.34
CA TYR A 46 11.19 -4.99 -5.38
C TYR A 46 9.73 -4.57 -5.43
N LEU A 47 9.32 -3.49 -4.75
CA LEU A 47 7.96 -2.96 -4.90
C LEU A 47 7.98 -1.75 -5.82
N GLY A 48 7.37 -1.93 -6.99
CA GLY A 48 7.20 -0.87 -7.98
C GLY A 48 6.13 0.14 -7.59
N GLU A 49 6.11 1.26 -8.32
CA GLU A 49 5.19 2.37 -8.06
C GLU A 49 3.71 1.96 -8.11
N SER A 50 3.34 1.15 -9.10
CA SER A 50 1.96 0.67 -9.26
C SER A 50 1.51 -0.23 -8.10
N ALA A 51 2.42 -1.04 -7.55
CA ALA A 51 2.13 -1.91 -6.41
C ALA A 51 1.84 -1.06 -5.17
N LEU A 52 2.73 -0.12 -4.83
CA LEU A 52 2.52 0.80 -3.71
C LEU A 52 1.24 1.63 -3.90
N THR A 53 0.99 2.13 -5.12
CA THR A 53 -0.22 2.92 -5.41
C THR A 53 -1.49 2.09 -5.19
N THR A 54 -1.50 0.84 -5.64
CA THR A 54 -2.62 -0.09 -5.44
C THR A 54 -2.84 -0.39 -3.97
N MET A 55 -1.77 -0.64 -3.23
CA MET A 55 -1.82 -0.90 -1.79
C MET A 55 -2.34 0.31 -1.00
N VAL A 56 -1.90 1.52 -1.36
CA VAL A 56 -2.40 2.75 -0.72
C VAL A 56 -3.86 3.03 -1.08
N LEU A 57 -4.28 2.79 -2.33
CA LEU A 57 -5.69 2.88 -2.71
C LEU A 57 -6.55 1.89 -1.91
N ALA A 58 -6.07 0.67 -1.67
CA ALA A 58 -6.78 -0.33 -0.89
C ALA A 58 -7.01 0.13 0.57
N ILE A 59 -5.99 0.67 1.24
CA ILE A 59 -6.16 1.17 2.61
C ILE A 59 -7.06 2.40 2.68
N PHE A 60 -7.03 3.29 1.69
CA PHE A 60 -7.94 4.44 1.67
C PHE A 60 -9.36 3.98 1.38
N ASN A 61 -9.53 3.00 0.49
CA ASN A 61 -10.83 2.43 0.21
C ASN A 61 -11.56 1.99 1.48
N GLU A 62 -10.85 1.26 2.34
CA GLU A 62 -11.41 0.67 3.56
C GLU A 62 -11.35 1.61 4.79
N HIS A 63 -10.33 2.47 4.90
CA HIS A 63 -10.04 3.20 6.13
C HIS A 63 -10.06 4.73 6.01
N HIS A 64 -10.51 5.30 4.88
CA HIS A 64 -10.53 6.77 4.66
C HIS A 64 -11.17 7.58 5.79
N ALA A 65 -12.21 7.06 6.45
CA ALA A 65 -12.88 7.74 7.57
C ALA A 65 -11.93 7.96 8.77
N ARG A 66 -10.94 7.07 8.96
CA ARG A 66 -9.95 7.11 10.05
C ARG A 66 -8.67 7.85 9.66
N ILE A 67 -8.47 8.13 8.36
CA ILE A 67 -7.26 8.77 7.84
C ILE A 67 -7.53 10.26 7.67
N ASN A 68 -6.89 11.09 8.50
CA ASN A 68 -6.98 12.54 8.43
C ASN A 68 -5.65 13.22 8.09
N PHE A 69 -4.52 12.52 8.29
CA PHE A 69 -3.18 13.03 8.00
C PHE A 69 -2.30 11.95 7.34
N PRO A 70 -1.31 12.33 6.50
CA PRO A 70 -0.47 11.36 5.79
C PRO A 70 0.25 10.34 6.70
N LEU A 71 0.69 10.77 7.88
CA LEU A 71 1.34 9.89 8.85
C LEU A 71 0.41 8.79 9.38
N GLN A 72 -0.89 9.07 9.52
CA GLN A 72 -1.89 8.06 9.88
C GLN A 72 -2.07 7.04 8.75
N ALA A 73 -2.05 7.49 7.49
CA ALA A 73 -2.08 6.59 6.33
C ALA A 73 -0.86 5.66 6.32
N LEU A 74 0.34 6.18 6.58
CA LEU A 74 1.56 5.38 6.71
C LEU A 74 1.44 4.36 7.86
N ALA A 75 0.94 4.76 9.02
CA ALA A 75 0.74 3.86 10.15
C ALA A 75 -0.24 2.72 9.83
N ILE A 76 -1.37 3.03 9.20
CA ILE A 76 -2.35 2.03 8.78
C ILE A 76 -1.75 1.13 7.69
N PHE A 77 -1.05 1.70 6.70
CA PHE A 77 -0.34 0.95 5.66
C PHE A 77 0.60 -0.11 6.26
N LEU A 78 1.49 0.32 7.15
CA LEU A 78 2.46 -0.55 7.81
C LEU A 78 1.77 -1.62 8.65
N SER A 79 0.73 -1.25 9.42
CA SER A 79 -0.02 -2.20 10.25
C SER A 79 -0.72 -3.27 9.41
N VAL A 80 -1.39 -2.88 8.31
CA VAL A 80 -2.11 -3.80 7.42
C VAL A 80 -1.12 -4.76 6.75
N TYR A 81 -0.07 -4.23 6.12
CA TYR A 81 0.83 -5.06 5.30
C TYR A 81 1.91 -5.81 6.08
N ALA A 82 2.19 -5.43 7.33
CA ALA A 82 3.04 -6.23 8.23
C ALA A 82 2.40 -7.55 8.66
N SER A 83 1.07 -7.63 8.64
CA SER A 83 0.27 -8.78 9.08
C SER A 83 -0.54 -9.41 7.95
N PHE A 84 -0.41 -8.92 6.73
CA PHE A 84 -1.19 -9.40 5.59
C PHE A 84 -0.83 -10.88 5.28
N PRO A 85 -1.82 -11.79 5.22
CA PRO A 85 -1.62 -13.21 4.91
C PRO A 85 -1.37 -13.45 3.41
N TRP A 86 -0.16 -13.09 2.96
CA TRP A 86 0.28 -13.15 1.56
C TRP A 86 0.21 -14.55 0.92
N ASP A 87 0.27 -15.59 1.74
CA ASP A 87 0.19 -17.00 1.37
C ASP A 87 -1.23 -17.46 1.01
N ARG A 88 -2.26 -16.71 1.43
CA ARG A 88 -3.67 -17.07 1.22
C ARG A 88 -4.45 -16.04 0.42
N TRP A 89 -3.97 -14.79 0.38
CA TRP A 89 -4.73 -13.67 -0.18
C TRP A 89 -3.94 -12.84 -1.18
N CYS A 90 -4.64 -12.29 -2.16
CA CYS A 90 -4.17 -11.25 -3.05
C CYS A 90 -4.74 -9.89 -2.62
N CYS A 91 -3.87 -8.88 -2.52
CA CYS A 91 -4.27 -7.51 -2.28
C CYS A 91 -4.89 -6.91 -3.55
N THR A 92 -6.10 -6.35 -3.43
CA THR A 92 -6.77 -5.59 -4.49
C THR A 92 -7.29 -4.27 -3.93
N ILE A 93 -7.67 -3.33 -4.79
CA ILE A 93 -8.27 -2.06 -4.34
C ILE A 93 -9.62 -2.24 -3.64
N GLN A 94 -10.35 -3.34 -3.88
CA GLN A 94 -11.62 -3.65 -3.20
C GLN A 94 -11.43 -4.56 -1.98
N GLY A 95 -10.19 -4.71 -1.52
CA GLY A 95 -9.83 -5.56 -0.39
C GLY A 95 -9.25 -6.90 -0.81
N PRO A 96 -8.91 -7.77 0.16
CA PRO A 96 -8.29 -9.06 -0.12
C PRO A 96 -9.23 -10.01 -0.86
N VAL A 97 -8.68 -10.76 -1.83
CA VAL A 97 -9.35 -11.88 -2.52
C VAL A 97 -8.55 -13.17 -2.34
N PRO A 98 -9.19 -14.35 -2.23
CA PRO A 98 -8.47 -15.61 -2.01
C PRO A 98 -7.62 -16.02 -3.22
N LEU A 99 -6.45 -16.62 -2.99
CA LEU A 99 -5.57 -17.05 -4.09
C LEU A 99 -6.09 -18.25 -4.90
N TYR A 100 -7.02 -19.05 -4.35
CA TYR A 100 -7.67 -20.12 -5.11
C TYR A 100 -8.71 -19.59 -6.11
N SER A 101 -9.13 -18.32 -5.98
CA SER A 101 -10.04 -17.66 -6.92
C SER A 101 -9.75 -16.15 -6.98
N PRO A 102 -8.57 -15.76 -7.48
CA PRO A 102 -8.10 -14.37 -7.40
C PRO A 102 -8.90 -13.46 -8.34
N LEU A 103 -9.48 -14.01 -9.40
CA LEU A 103 -10.25 -13.26 -10.40
C LEU A 103 -11.67 -12.92 -9.94
N THR A 104 -12.15 -13.50 -8.84
CA THR A 104 -13.44 -13.14 -8.25
C THR A 104 -13.45 -11.65 -7.96
N ALA A 105 -14.28 -10.91 -8.71
CA ALA A 105 -14.45 -9.50 -8.47
C ALA A 105 -15.13 -9.33 -7.12
N ARG A 106 -14.45 -8.68 -6.18
CA ARG A 106 -15.09 -8.20 -4.98
C ARG A 106 -15.86 -6.93 -5.33
N GLU A 107 -17.16 -6.97 -5.15
CA GLU A 107 -18.00 -5.79 -5.30
C GLU A 107 -17.60 -4.73 -4.26
N ALA A 108 -17.87 -3.46 -4.58
CA ALA A 108 -17.65 -2.38 -3.63
C ALA A 108 -18.54 -2.61 -2.40
N ALA A 109 -17.93 -2.84 -1.24
CA ALA A 109 -18.68 -3.07 -0.02
C ALA A 109 -19.33 -1.76 0.48
N PRO A 110 -20.43 -1.83 1.25
CA PRO A 110 -21.01 -0.65 1.87
C PRO A 110 -19.96 0.12 2.69
N GLY A 111 -19.85 1.42 2.46
CA GLY A 111 -18.88 2.28 3.15
C GLY A 111 -17.47 2.29 2.55
N HIS A 112 -17.22 1.63 1.41
CA HIS A 112 -15.98 1.79 0.65
C HIS A 112 -15.91 3.17 -0.05
N LEU A 113 -14.74 3.81 -0.07
CA LEU A 113 -14.52 5.07 -0.80
C LEU A 113 -14.61 4.89 -2.33
N ILE A 114 -14.06 3.78 -2.83
CA ILE A 114 -14.05 3.42 -4.24
C ILE A 114 -15.36 2.69 -4.55
N SER A 115 -16.38 3.48 -4.87
CA SER A 115 -17.72 2.98 -5.19
C SER A 115 -17.77 2.22 -6.54
N ALA A 116 -18.88 1.51 -6.77
CA ALA A 116 -19.16 0.91 -8.08
C ALA A 116 -19.20 1.97 -9.21
N GLU A 117 -19.62 3.20 -8.92
CA GLU A 117 -19.62 4.30 -9.88
C GLU A 117 -18.20 4.68 -10.32
N ILE A 118 -17.27 4.81 -9.36
CA ILE A 118 -15.86 5.07 -9.67
C ILE A 118 -15.29 3.91 -10.49
N LEU A 119 -15.57 2.66 -10.09
CA LEU A 119 -15.10 1.49 -10.85
C LEU A 119 -15.63 1.47 -12.30
N ARG A 120 -16.84 1.95 -12.56
CA ARG A 120 -17.40 2.05 -13.93
C ARG A 120 -16.64 3.04 -14.80
N LYS A 121 -16.03 4.08 -14.24
CA LYS A 121 -15.14 5.01 -14.96
C LYS A 121 -13.79 4.37 -15.31
N PHE A 122 -13.39 3.33 -14.58
CA PHE A 122 -12.12 2.62 -14.77
C PHE A 122 -12.34 1.11 -14.95
N PRO A 123 -13.02 0.69 -16.03
CA PRO A 123 -13.37 -0.71 -16.23
C PRO A 123 -12.11 -1.59 -16.32
N ARG A 124 -12.23 -2.83 -15.84
CA ARG A 124 -11.20 -3.85 -16.06
C ARG A 124 -11.04 -4.07 -17.55
N GLN A 125 -9.79 -4.03 -18.01
CA GLN A 125 -9.43 -4.34 -19.38
C GLN A 125 -9.66 -5.82 -19.63
N ALA A 126 -10.26 -6.13 -20.79
CA ALA A 126 -10.39 -7.50 -21.23
C ALA A 126 -9.01 -8.14 -21.42
N PRO A 127 -8.86 -9.44 -21.13
CA PRO A 127 -7.61 -10.16 -21.33
C PRO A 127 -7.21 -10.12 -22.81
N ARG A 128 -5.93 -9.84 -23.09
CA ARG A 128 -5.36 -9.83 -24.44
C ARG A 128 -4.72 -11.20 -24.71
N GLY A 129 -5.51 -12.15 -25.20
CA GLY A 129 -5.06 -13.48 -25.63
C GLY A 129 -5.11 -14.56 -24.54
N GLN A 130 -4.82 -15.81 -24.92
CA GLN A 130 -5.04 -17.01 -24.09
C GLN A 130 -4.21 -17.05 -22.79
N GLN A 131 -2.98 -16.56 -22.79
CA GLN A 131 -2.13 -16.51 -21.58
C GLN A 131 -2.59 -15.46 -20.56
N ASP A 132 -3.41 -14.50 -20.99
CA ASP A 132 -3.89 -13.40 -20.16
C ASP A 132 -5.14 -13.79 -19.37
N HIS A 133 -5.48 -15.10 -19.28
CA HIS A 133 -6.68 -15.59 -18.59
C HIS A 133 -6.42 -16.01 -17.15
N GLU A 134 -5.17 -16.29 -16.77
CA GLU A 134 -4.83 -16.78 -15.43
C GLU A 134 -4.03 -15.74 -14.64
N PHE A 135 -4.37 -15.55 -13.37
CA PHE A 135 -3.62 -14.66 -12.48
C PHE A 135 -2.38 -15.40 -11.95
N PRO A 136 -1.15 -14.90 -12.19
CA PRO A 136 0.06 -15.57 -11.71
C PRO A 136 0.18 -15.41 -10.19
N VAL A 137 -0.11 -16.49 -9.47
CA VAL A 137 0.03 -16.55 -8.01
C VAL A 137 1.51 -16.64 -7.61
N ARG A 138 1.88 -15.83 -6.63
CA ARG A 138 3.25 -15.63 -6.13
C ARG A 138 3.27 -15.71 -4.60
N ALA A 139 4.44 -15.60 -3.98
CA ALA A 139 4.56 -15.54 -2.51
C ALA A 139 4.03 -14.22 -1.91
N MET A 140 3.87 -13.20 -2.76
CA MET A 140 3.24 -11.91 -2.44
C MET A 140 2.46 -11.46 -3.67
N ASN A 141 1.22 -11.01 -3.48
CA ASN A 141 0.28 -10.80 -4.58
C ASN A 141 -0.43 -9.46 -4.46
N VAL A 142 -0.24 -8.60 -5.46
CA VAL A 142 -0.95 -7.32 -5.57
C VAL A 142 -1.54 -7.25 -6.97
N MET A 143 -2.86 -7.29 -7.08
CA MET A 143 -3.54 -7.27 -8.38
C MET A 143 -3.61 -5.85 -8.95
N HIS A 144 -3.32 -5.71 -10.24
CA HIS A 144 -3.51 -4.43 -10.91
C HIS A 144 -5.00 -4.04 -10.94
N PRO A 145 -5.39 -2.82 -10.49
CA PRO A 145 -6.78 -2.39 -10.34
C PRO A 145 -7.68 -2.58 -11.56
N THR A 146 -7.14 -2.29 -12.75
CA THR A 146 -7.87 -2.41 -14.03
C THR A 146 -7.40 -3.57 -14.92
N ARG A 147 -6.49 -4.42 -14.46
CA ARG A 147 -5.94 -5.55 -15.24
C ARG A 147 -5.86 -6.77 -14.33
N ALA A 148 -6.98 -7.48 -14.18
CA ALA A 148 -7.15 -8.49 -13.13
C ALA A 148 -6.19 -9.69 -13.23
N THR A 149 -5.59 -9.90 -14.40
CA THR A 149 -4.61 -10.97 -14.68
C THR A 149 -3.17 -10.54 -14.42
N VAL A 150 -2.97 -9.27 -14.07
CA VAL A 150 -1.64 -8.71 -13.80
C VAL A 150 -1.38 -8.68 -12.30
N ASN A 151 -0.44 -9.51 -11.87
CA ASN A 151 0.19 -9.36 -10.57
C ASN A 151 1.30 -8.31 -10.66
N LEU A 152 1.19 -7.25 -9.86
CA LEU A 152 2.14 -6.14 -9.78
C LEU A 152 3.45 -6.51 -9.08
N ILE A 153 3.49 -7.67 -8.44
CA ILE A 153 4.69 -8.23 -7.84
C ILE A 153 5.43 -9.03 -8.89
N SER A 154 6.69 -8.68 -9.16
CA SER A 154 7.55 -9.44 -10.09
C SER A 154 8.06 -10.74 -9.47
N ASP A 155 8.57 -11.66 -10.27
CA ASP A 155 9.24 -12.89 -9.79
C ASP A 155 10.35 -12.57 -8.78
N ARG A 156 11.21 -11.62 -9.13
CA ARG A 156 12.32 -11.17 -8.29
C ARG A 156 11.85 -10.60 -6.96
N ALA A 157 10.75 -9.84 -6.96
CA ALA A 157 10.16 -9.30 -5.75
C ALA A 157 9.51 -10.38 -4.88
N SER A 158 8.80 -11.33 -5.51
CA SER A 158 8.18 -12.48 -4.85
C SER A 158 9.20 -13.31 -4.06
N GLN A 159 10.37 -13.58 -4.65
CA GLN A 159 11.48 -14.27 -3.98
C GLN A 159 11.99 -13.54 -2.72
N ARG A 160 11.69 -12.24 -2.58
CA ARG A 160 12.10 -11.40 -1.45
C ARG A 160 10.93 -10.98 -0.56
N SER A 161 9.76 -11.59 -0.74
CA SER A 161 8.53 -11.31 0.03
C SER A 161 8.75 -11.31 1.54
N GLN A 162 9.51 -12.24 2.09
CA GLN A 162 9.83 -12.28 3.53
C GLN A 162 10.58 -11.03 4.01
N ARG A 163 11.56 -10.55 3.23
CA ARG A 163 12.30 -9.31 3.56
C ARG A 163 11.39 -8.09 3.50
N ILE A 164 10.53 -8.02 2.48
CA ILE A 164 9.53 -6.95 2.34
C ILE A 164 8.59 -6.93 3.54
N SER A 165 7.99 -8.07 3.89
CA SER A 165 7.08 -8.20 5.04
C SER A 165 7.77 -7.90 6.38
N SER A 166 9.03 -8.32 6.54
CA SER A 166 9.83 -8.00 7.73
C SER A 166 10.08 -6.49 7.84
N CYS A 167 10.41 -5.82 6.72
CA CYS A 167 10.57 -4.37 6.68
C CYS A 167 9.29 -3.64 7.13
N PHE A 168 8.12 -4.04 6.63
CA PHE A 168 6.85 -3.49 7.09
C PHE A 168 6.63 -3.72 8.58
N ARG A 169 6.92 -4.91 9.09
CA ARG A 169 6.77 -5.24 10.52
C ARG A 169 7.68 -4.40 11.41
N THR A 170 8.95 -4.29 11.06
CA THR A 170 9.92 -3.48 11.80
C THR A 170 9.49 -2.02 11.83
N ALA A 171 9.08 -1.46 10.68
CA ALA A 171 8.62 -0.08 10.64
C ALA A 171 7.29 0.13 11.38
N ALA A 172 6.36 -0.82 11.32
CA ALA A 172 5.13 -0.78 12.12
C ALA A 172 5.44 -0.75 13.63
N GLN A 173 6.41 -1.55 14.08
CA GLN A 173 6.86 -1.57 15.47
C GLN A 173 7.51 -0.25 15.88
N GLN A 174 8.37 0.31 15.01
CA GLN A 174 9.02 1.61 15.25
C GLN A 174 8.01 2.77 15.31
N LEU A 175 6.96 2.73 14.49
CA LEU A 175 5.95 3.79 14.42
C LEU A 175 4.86 3.70 15.51
N ARG A 176 4.71 2.54 16.15
CA ARG A 176 3.65 2.27 17.15
C ARG A 176 3.60 3.27 18.31
N PRO A 177 4.72 3.66 18.96
CA PRO A 177 4.70 4.66 20.03
C PRO A 177 4.07 5.98 19.57
N SER A 178 4.35 6.40 18.34
CA SER A 178 3.95 7.70 17.78
C SER A 178 2.49 7.80 17.42
N VAL A 179 1.88 6.68 17.03
CA VAL A 179 0.43 6.63 16.81
C VAL A 179 -0.32 6.75 18.15
N SER A 180 0.21 6.22 19.25
CA SER A 180 -0.33 6.47 20.59
C SER A 180 -0.14 7.93 21.04
N TYR A 181 0.95 8.59 20.65
CA TYR A 181 1.21 9.99 20.97
C TYR A 181 0.28 10.96 20.23
N LEU A 182 0.00 10.73 18.95
CA LEU A 182 -0.97 11.49 18.14
C LEU A 182 -2.42 11.38 18.65
N ARG A 183 -2.69 10.49 19.62
CA ARG A 183 -3.96 10.39 20.34
C ARG A 183 -4.01 11.25 21.62
N GLY A 184 -3.05 12.16 21.81
CA GLY A 184 -3.12 13.24 22.81
C GLY A 184 -2.46 12.96 24.16
N LYS A 185 -1.34 12.23 24.19
CA LYS A 185 -0.65 11.88 25.46
C LYS A 185 0.74 12.48 25.68
N ASP A 186 1.32 13.23 24.73
CA ASP A 186 2.66 13.85 24.88
C ASP A 186 2.84 15.16 24.07
N THR A 187 3.89 15.91 24.39
CA THR A 187 4.20 17.25 23.84
C THR A 187 4.76 17.24 22.40
N TYR A 188 4.57 18.36 21.68
CA TYR A 188 5.01 18.58 20.29
C TYR A 188 6.51 18.28 20.06
N ALA A 189 7.38 18.68 20.99
CA ALA A 189 8.83 18.50 20.88
C ALA A 189 9.26 17.02 20.78
N THR A 190 8.61 16.14 21.56
CA THR A 190 8.85 14.69 21.53
C THR A 190 8.41 14.07 20.21
N SER A 191 7.35 14.62 19.60
CA SER A 191 6.83 14.15 18.30
C SER A 191 7.79 14.49 17.16
N VAL A 192 8.38 15.69 17.16
CA VAL A 192 9.37 16.12 16.16
C VAL A 192 10.64 15.27 16.26
N ALA A 193 11.22 15.12 17.46
CA ALA A 193 12.43 14.33 17.67
C ALA A 193 12.25 12.85 17.26
N PHE A 194 11.06 12.30 17.47
CA PHE A 194 10.73 10.96 16.98
C PHE A 194 10.67 10.91 15.45
N LEU A 195 9.99 11.85 14.79
CA LEU A 195 9.88 11.85 13.33
C LEU A 195 11.26 12.01 12.70
N ASP A 196 12.13 12.81 13.31
CA ASP A 196 13.53 12.91 12.90
C ASP A 196 14.25 11.56 13.02
N THR A 197 13.97 10.80 14.08
CA THR A 197 14.52 9.45 14.27
C THR A 197 13.95 8.46 13.24
N PHE A 198 12.64 8.45 13.01
CA PHE A 198 11.96 7.52 12.11
C PHE A 198 12.32 7.79 10.64
N PHE A 199 12.48 9.05 10.25
CA PHE A 199 12.87 9.49 8.92
C PHE A 199 14.37 9.86 8.85
N THR A 200 15.20 9.38 9.77
CA THR A 200 16.62 9.77 9.89
C THR A 200 17.35 9.73 8.55
N ARG A 201 17.08 8.71 7.72
CA ARG A 201 17.78 8.56 6.44
C ARG A 201 17.17 9.38 5.32
N THR A 202 15.87 9.64 5.41
CA THR A 202 15.19 10.59 4.53
C THR A 202 15.71 12.01 4.77
N LEU A 203 16.00 12.38 6.03
CA LEU A 203 16.44 13.73 6.43
C LEU A 203 17.95 13.99 6.29
N LYS A 204 18.79 12.94 6.28
CA LYS A 204 20.26 13.05 6.14
C LYS A 204 20.76 13.13 4.68
N ARG A 205 19.88 13.31 3.71
CA ARG A 205 20.18 13.42 2.27
C ARG A 205 19.70 14.74 1.73
#